data_AF-A0A520EA90-F1
#
_entry.id   AF-A0A520EA90-F1
#
_cell.length_a   1.000
_cell.length_b   1.000
_cell.length_c   1.000
_cell.angle_alpha   90.00
_cell.angle_beta   90.00
_cell.angle_gamma   90.00
#
_symmetry.space_group_name_H-M   'P 1'
#
loop_
_entity.id
_entity.type
_entity.pdbx_description
1 polymer ?
#
loop_
_entity_poly.entity_id
_entity_poly.type
_entity_poly.pdbx_seq_one_letter_code
_entity_poly.pdbx_strand_id
1 'polypeptide(L)'
;MADTQSSSALRETIARLAPGTALRDGLERILRGRTGALIVLGYDEEMEALCDGGFNLDVEFAPTRLRELSKMDGAVVLSTDGTRIVRANVQLVPDHKIPTVESGTRHRAAERTAIQTGYPVVSVSQSMSIVSVYVGGIRHVIDGSATILSRANQAVATLERYKARLDEVTRQLSVVEIEDFVTLRDALTVVQRLEMVRRVSIEIEQDVLELGTDGRQLALQLEELVGDNDIARQLIVRDYLAGPEPIGTAAMDNVLVALDRVTDADLLDLTTLARVLGYPGTIEALDTPMTPRGYRVLMRVPRLQ
;
A
#
# COMPACT_ATOMS: atom_id res chain seq x y z
N MET A 1 1.09 -13.04 -10.78
CA MET A 1 1.10 -13.86 -9.54
C MET A 1 2.37 -13.63 -8.73
N ALA A 2 3.58 -13.74 -9.32
CA ALA A 2 4.84 -13.38 -8.64
C ALA A 2 4.88 -11.91 -8.13
N ASP A 3 4.41 -10.95 -8.93
CA ASP A 3 4.36 -9.52 -8.53
C ASP A 3 3.45 -9.26 -7.32
N THR A 4 2.29 -9.94 -7.27
CA THR A 4 1.31 -9.82 -6.18
C THR A 4 1.83 -10.47 -4.89
N GLN A 5 2.53 -11.61 -5.00
CA GLN A 5 3.15 -12.28 -3.86
C GLN A 5 4.32 -11.47 -3.30
N SER A 6 5.17 -10.90 -4.17
CA SER A 6 6.27 -10.00 -3.76
C SER A 6 5.73 -8.74 -3.07
N SER A 7 4.63 -8.17 -3.58
CA SER A 7 3.94 -7.05 -2.93
C SER A 7 3.38 -7.39 -1.54
N SER A 8 2.80 -8.58 -1.36
CA SER A 8 2.31 -9.05 -0.05
C SER A 8 3.45 -9.24 0.95
N ALA A 9 4.51 -9.95 0.54
CA ALA A 9 5.67 -10.20 1.40
C ALA A 9 6.39 -8.89 1.78
N LEU A 10 6.46 -7.93 0.86
CA LEU A 10 6.99 -6.61 1.14
C LEU A 10 6.13 -5.87 2.17
N ARG A 11 4.80 -5.85 2.02
CA ARG A 11 3.89 -5.21 2.98
C ARG A 11 3.99 -5.82 4.38
N GLU A 12 4.03 -7.15 4.48
CA GLU A 12 4.23 -7.85 5.76
C GLU A 12 5.57 -7.48 6.39
N THR A 13 6.63 -7.39 5.59
CA THR A 13 7.95 -6.98 6.05
C THR A 13 7.96 -5.54 6.54
N ILE A 14 7.37 -4.61 5.79
CA ILE A 14 7.25 -3.20 6.19
C ILE A 14 6.50 -3.09 7.52
N ALA A 15 5.38 -3.80 7.68
CA ALA A 15 4.63 -3.80 8.94
C ALA A 15 5.47 -4.29 10.14
N ARG A 16 6.36 -5.28 9.93
CA ARG A 16 7.31 -5.74 10.96
C ARG A 16 8.40 -4.73 11.29
N LEU A 17 8.68 -3.78 10.39
CA LEU A 17 9.70 -2.74 10.52
C LEU A 17 9.10 -1.35 10.82
N ALA A 18 7.78 -1.26 10.99
CA ALA A 18 7.07 -0.03 11.27
C ALA A 18 7.30 0.46 12.72
N PRO A 19 7.15 1.77 12.99
CA PRO A 19 7.19 2.34 14.34
C PRO A 19 6.26 1.60 15.31
N GLY A 20 6.75 1.45 16.56
CA GLY A 20 6.11 0.67 17.61
C GLY A 20 6.55 -0.80 17.68
N THR A 21 7.22 -1.32 16.65
CA THR A 21 7.81 -2.67 16.67
C THR A 21 9.19 -2.68 17.36
N ALA A 22 9.54 -3.81 17.96
CA ALA A 22 10.85 -3.99 18.56
C ALA A 22 12.00 -3.98 17.52
N LEU A 23 11.73 -4.46 16.31
CA LEU A 23 12.67 -4.39 15.19
C LEU A 23 12.94 -2.93 14.80
N ARG A 24 11.91 -2.09 14.67
CA ARG A 24 12.07 -0.67 14.38
C ARG A 24 12.87 0.06 15.47
N ASP A 25 12.57 -0.18 16.75
CA ASP A 25 13.37 0.40 17.86
C ASP A 25 14.86 -0.01 17.72
N GLY A 26 15.14 -1.27 17.39
CA GLY A 26 16.50 -1.74 17.14
C GLY A 26 17.20 -0.98 16.00
N LEU A 27 16.52 -0.80 14.86
CA LEU A 27 17.05 -0.06 13.70
C LEU A 27 17.28 1.41 14.01
N GLU A 28 16.35 2.06 14.73
CA GLU A 28 16.51 3.45 15.13
C GLU A 28 17.69 3.65 16.07
N ARG A 29 17.93 2.71 16.99
CA ARG A 29 19.12 2.73 17.85
C ARG A 29 20.40 2.61 17.03
N ILE A 30 20.42 1.77 15.99
CA ILE A 30 21.56 1.60 15.08
C ILE A 30 21.84 2.91 14.33
N LEU A 31 20.80 3.52 13.76
CA LEU A 31 20.87 4.81 13.08
C LEU A 31 21.38 5.93 14.00
N ARG A 32 20.76 6.11 15.18
CA ARG A 32 21.19 7.11 16.18
C ARG A 32 22.62 6.88 16.65
N GLY A 33 23.01 5.61 16.71
CA GLY A 33 24.35 5.17 17.02
C GLY A 33 25.37 5.32 15.89
N ARG A 34 24.95 5.81 14.72
CA ARG A 34 25.76 6.00 13.52
C ARG A 34 26.58 4.75 13.19
N THR A 35 25.94 3.60 13.19
CA THR A 35 26.58 2.32 12.84
C THR A 35 25.87 1.73 11.63
N GLY A 36 26.62 1.07 10.74
CA GLY A 36 26.02 0.29 9.66
C GLY A 36 25.49 -1.03 10.19
N ALA A 37 24.54 -1.65 9.50
CA ALA A 37 24.08 -2.99 9.85
C ALA A 37 23.63 -3.75 8.61
N LEU A 38 23.75 -5.06 8.67
CA LEU A 38 23.15 -5.99 7.71
C LEU A 38 22.39 -7.03 8.53
N ILE A 39 21.08 -7.12 8.34
CA ILE A 39 20.19 -7.93 9.18
C ILE A 39 19.32 -8.81 8.29
N VAL A 40 19.32 -10.11 8.52
CA VAL A 40 18.46 -11.07 7.80
C VAL A 40 17.28 -11.46 8.69
N LEU A 41 16.07 -11.47 8.13
CA LEU A 41 14.82 -11.82 8.82
C LEU A 41 14.33 -13.20 8.40
N GLY A 42 15.05 -14.23 8.81
CA GLY A 42 14.80 -15.60 8.41
C GLY A 42 16.04 -16.47 8.58
N TYR A 43 15.80 -17.73 8.94
CA TYR A 43 16.88 -18.69 9.14
C TYR A 43 16.37 -20.10 8.87
N ASP A 44 17.05 -20.79 7.97
CA ASP A 44 16.87 -22.20 7.61
C ASP A 44 18.23 -22.78 7.14
N GLU A 45 18.21 -24.00 6.59
CA GLU A 45 19.42 -24.67 6.09
C GLU A 45 20.07 -23.92 4.92
N GLU A 46 19.28 -23.28 4.07
CA GLU A 46 19.81 -22.50 2.94
C GLU A 46 20.52 -21.23 3.45
N MET A 47 19.91 -20.52 4.39
CA MET A 47 20.52 -19.35 5.01
C MET A 47 21.79 -19.70 5.80
N GLU A 48 21.80 -20.86 6.48
CA GLU A 48 22.98 -21.35 7.19
C GLU A 48 24.16 -21.60 6.25
N ALA A 49 23.89 -22.20 5.08
CA ALA A 49 24.91 -22.44 4.06
C ALA A 49 25.52 -21.16 3.47
N LEU A 50 24.81 -20.03 3.56
CA LEU A 50 25.30 -18.71 3.12
C LEU A 50 26.09 -17.95 4.19
N CYS A 51 26.09 -18.43 5.43
CA CYS A 51 26.73 -17.76 6.55
C CYS A 51 28.14 -18.30 6.80
N ASP A 52 29.15 -17.51 6.46
CA ASP A 52 30.55 -17.82 6.75
C ASP A 52 31.03 -17.15 8.05
N GLY A 53 31.74 -17.92 8.89
CA GLY A 53 32.26 -17.46 10.18
C GLY A 53 31.20 -17.04 11.21
N GLY A 54 31.55 -16.04 12.03
CA GLY A 54 30.67 -15.47 13.07
C GLY A 54 30.40 -16.37 14.27
N PHE A 55 29.34 -16.03 15.02
CA PHE A 55 28.95 -16.72 16.26
C PHE A 55 27.53 -17.27 16.15
N ASN A 56 27.33 -18.50 16.64
CA ASN A 56 26.00 -19.04 16.92
C ASN A 56 25.60 -18.59 18.34
N LEU A 57 24.48 -17.89 18.46
CA LEU A 57 24.01 -17.30 19.72
C LEU A 57 22.75 -17.98 20.20
N ASP A 58 21.76 -18.12 19.30
CA ASP A 58 20.38 -18.54 19.60
C ASP A 58 19.85 -17.93 20.92
N VAL A 59 19.65 -16.61 20.91
CA VAL A 59 19.18 -15.83 22.06
C VAL A 59 17.92 -15.07 21.74
N GLU A 60 17.12 -14.74 22.75
CA GLU A 60 15.92 -13.92 22.57
C GLU A 60 16.27 -12.56 21.93
N PHE A 61 15.36 -12.05 21.09
CA PHE A 61 15.50 -10.74 20.49
C PHE A 61 15.33 -9.63 21.54
N ALA A 62 16.18 -8.61 21.47
CA ALA A 62 15.93 -7.34 22.14
C ALA A 62 16.51 -6.20 21.28
N PRO A 63 15.85 -5.03 21.21
CA PRO A 63 16.34 -3.89 20.43
C PRO A 63 17.77 -3.48 20.80
N THR A 64 18.08 -3.48 22.10
CA THR A 64 19.41 -3.19 22.63
C THR A 64 20.43 -4.24 22.21
N ARG A 65 20.07 -5.53 22.23
CA ARG A 65 20.94 -6.63 21.82
C ARG A 65 21.26 -6.56 20.32
N LEU A 66 20.25 -6.31 19.48
CA LEU A 66 20.44 -6.08 18.05
C LEU A 66 21.43 -4.93 17.84
N ARG A 67 21.23 -3.80 18.52
CA ARG A 67 22.11 -2.62 18.43
C ARG A 67 23.57 -2.93 18.78
N GLU A 68 23.80 -3.68 19.86
CA GLU A 68 25.14 -4.05 20.31
C GLU A 68 25.83 -5.00 19.33
N LEU A 69 25.12 -6.02 18.85
CA LEU A 69 25.65 -6.97 17.87
C LEU A 69 25.94 -6.31 16.52
N SER A 70 25.14 -5.31 16.11
CA SER A 70 25.41 -4.52 14.90
C SER A 70 26.63 -3.60 15.01
N LYS A 71 27.30 -3.48 16.17
CA LYS A 71 28.61 -2.80 16.25
C LYS A 71 29.74 -3.64 15.65
N MET A 72 29.53 -4.93 15.54
CA MET A 72 30.47 -5.84 14.89
C MET A 72 30.35 -5.72 13.37
N ASP A 73 31.40 -6.10 12.66
CA ASP A 73 31.33 -6.24 11.22
C ASP A 73 30.45 -7.45 10.82
N GLY A 74 30.02 -7.51 9.57
CA GLY A 74 29.17 -8.60 9.07
C GLY A 74 27.67 -8.41 9.33
N ALA A 75 26.95 -9.52 9.31
CA ALA A 75 25.50 -9.57 9.42
C ALA A 75 25.02 -10.17 10.74
N VAL A 76 23.78 -9.83 11.10
CA VAL A 76 23.01 -10.42 12.18
C VAL A 76 21.83 -11.18 11.56
N VAL A 77 21.64 -12.44 11.95
CA VAL A 77 20.57 -13.29 11.40
C VAL A 77 19.54 -13.55 12.47
N LEU A 78 18.29 -13.20 12.18
CA LEU A 78 17.15 -13.39 13.06
C LEU A 78 16.33 -14.60 12.63
N SER A 79 15.58 -15.18 13.56
CA SER A 79 14.54 -16.15 13.24
C SER A 79 13.46 -15.53 12.34
N THR A 80 12.72 -16.36 11.60
CA THR A 80 11.70 -15.90 10.64
C THR A 80 10.62 -15.05 11.30
N ASP A 81 10.20 -15.41 12.52
CA ASP A 81 9.27 -14.65 13.35
C ASP A 81 9.90 -13.38 13.99
N GLY A 82 11.23 -13.26 13.97
CA GLY A 82 11.99 -12.15 14.54
C GLY A 82 12.11 -12.19 16.06
N THR A 83 11.73 -13.30 16.71
CA THR A 83 11.75 -13.42 18.18
C THR A 83 13.13 -13.77 18.72
N ARG A 84 14.06 -14.25 17.88
CA ARG A 84 15.40 -14.68 18.28
C ARG A 84 16.48 -14.14 17.36
N ILE A 85 17.65 -13.91 17.92
CA ILE A 85 18.89 -13.66 17.20
C ILE A 85 19.66 -14.98 17.14
N VAL A 86 19.74 -15.55 15.94
CA VAL A 86 20.33 -16.88 15.72
C VAL A 86 21.84 -16.76 15.57
N ARG A 87 22.30 -15.86 14.71
CA ARG A 87 23.73 -15.64 14.43
C ARG A 87 24.10 -14.17 14.40
N ALA A 88 25.37 -13.87 14.65
CA ALA A 88 25.92 -12.52 14.54
C ALA A 88 27.37 -12.56 14.04
N ASN A 89 27.84 -11.43 13.48
CA ASN A 89 29.17 -11.29 12.89
C ASN A 89 29.45 -12.33 11.79
N VAL A 90 28.42 -12.71 11.04
CA VAL A 90 28.55 -13.64 9.91
C VAL A 90 28.82 -12.86 8.63
N GLN A 91 29.66 -13.40 7.76
CA GLN A 91 29.81 -12.90 6.41
C GLN A 91 28.79 -13.61 5.52
N LEU A 92 27.94 -12.84 4.83
CA LEU A 92 27.00 -13.41 3.86
C LEU A 92 27.70 -13.63 2.52
N VAL A 93 27.63 -14.85 1.99
CA VAL A 93 28.29 -15.26 0.75
C VAL A 93 27.27 -15.77 -0.29
N PRO A 94 26.32 -14.92 -0.74
CA PRO A 94 25.33 -15.32 -1.76
C PRO A 94 25.98 -15.52 -3.14
N ASP A 95 25.28 -16.22 -4.04
CA ASP A 95 25.79 -16.49 -5.39
C ASP A 95 26.11 -15.19 -6.14
N HIS A 96 27.37 -15.06 -6.55
CA HIS A 96 27.89 -13.92 -7.28
C HIS A 96 27.29 -13.76 -8.68
N LYS A 97 26.67 -14.80 -9.23
CA LYS A 97 25.99 -14.78 -10.52
C LYS A 97 24.62 -14.10 -10.46
N ILE A 98 24.04 -13.92 -9.27
CA ILE A 98 22.78 -13.19 -9.11
C ILE A 98 23.03 -11.72 -9.50
N PRO A 99 22.27 -11.19 -10.48
CA PRO A 99 22.41 -9.80 -10.91
C PRO A 99 22.06 -8.85 -9.75
N THR A 100 22.74 -7.72 -9.69
CA THR A 100 22.53 -6.69 -8.66
C THR A 100 22.76 -5.33 -9.30
N VAL A 101 21.89 -4.38 -8.96
CA VAL A 101 22.02 -2.98 -9.40
C VAL A 101 22.61 -2.09 -8.30
N GLU A 102 22.78 -2.65 -7.10
CA GLU A 102 23.26 -1.92 -5.94
C GLU A 102 24.77 -1.62 -6.01
N SER A 103 25.14 -0.46 -5.47
CA SER A 103 26.53 -0.06 -5.27
C SER A 103 26.96 -0.34 -3.81
N GLY A 104 28.15 -0.93 -3.62
CA GLY A 104 28.68 -1.28 -2.30
C GLY A 104 28.54 -2.77 -1.94
N THR A 105 29.51 -3.30 -1.21
CA THR A 105 29.57 -4.74 -0.86
C THR A 105 28.39 -5.17 0.02
N ARG A 106 28.00 -4.34 1.00
CA ARG A 106 26.87 -4.63 1.91
C ARG A 106 25.51 -4.67 1.19
N HIS A 107 25.24 -3.69 0.34
CA HIS A 107 23.96 -3.62 -0.41
C HIS A 107 23.86 -4.74 -1.45
N ARG A 108 24.96 -5.05 -2.15
CA ARG A 108 25.01 -6.20 -3.07
C ARG A 108 24.80 -7.53 -2.34
N ALA A 109 25.40 -7.72 -1.17
CA ALA A 109 25.17 -8.90 -0.35
C ALA A 109 23.71 -8.98 0.13
N ALA A 110 23.12 -7.85 0.53
CA ALA A 110 21.73 -7.79 0.97
C ALA A 110 20.76 -8.20 -0.15
N GLU A 111 20.85 -7.57 -1.32
CA GLU A 111 19.98 -7.85 -2.46
C GLU A 111 20.10 -9.30 -2.92
N ARG A 112 21.33 -9.80 -3.09
CA ARG A 112 21.56 -11.18 -3.55
C ARG A 112 21.09 -12.21 -2.54
N THR A 113 21.32 -11.98 -1.25
CA THR A 113 20.83 -12.88 -0.19
C THR A 113 19.30 -12.91 -0.18
N ALA A 114 18.65 -11.75 -0.31
CA ALA A 114 17.19 -11.66 -0.37
C ALA A 114 16.59 -12.36 -1.61
N ILE A 115 17.25 -12.24 -2.76
CA ILE A 115 16.84 -12.93 -4.00
C ILE A 115 17.03 -14.45 -3.86
N GLN A 116 18.19 -14.87 -3.32
CA GLN A 116 18.54 -16.29 -3.23
C GLN A 116 17.64 -17.03 -2.25
N THR A 117 17.50 -16.51 -1.03
CA THR A 117 16.79 -17.19 0.07
C THR A 117 15.30 -16.86 0.13
N GLY A 118 14.88 -15.80 -0.55
CA GLY A 118 13.52 -15.25 -0.40
C GLY A 118 13.27 -14.55 0.93
N TYR A 119 14.20 -14.58 1.89
CA TYR A 119 14.05 -13.88 3.16
C TYR A 119 14.28 -12.38 3.03
N PRO A 120 13.56 -11.55 3.81
CA PRO A 120 13.84 -10.13 3.87
C PRO A 120 15.23 -9.85 4.44
N VAL A 121 15.97 -8.97 3.77
CA VAL A 121 17.27 -8.50 4.25
C VAL A 121 17.25 -6.99 4.41
N VAL A 122 17.59 -6.52 5.60
CA VAL A 122 17.66 -5.10 5.96
C VAL A 122 19.11 -4.64 5.96
N SER A 123 19.38 -3.56 5.23
CA SER A 123 20.67 -2.86 5.22
C SER A 123 20.51 -1.48 5.83
N VAL A 124 21.37 -1.15 6.79
CA VAL A 124 21.45 0.18 7.40
C VAL A 124 22.76 0.84 6.93
N SER A 125 22.62 1.96 6.23
CA SER A 125 23.74 2.77 5.75
C SER A 125 24.11 3.83 6.78
N GLN A 126 25.31 3.73 7.35
CA GLN A 126 25.83 4.70 8.32
C GLN A 126 26.00 6.09 7.72
N SER A 127 26.56 6.20 6.52
CA SER A 127 26.90 7.49 5.90
C SER A 127 25.66 8.25 5.44
N MET A 128 24.67 7.53 4.93
CA MET A 128 23.43 8.14 4.42
C MET A 128 22.33 8.21 5.48
N SER A 129 22.48 7.51 6.61
CA SER A 129 21.42 7.35 7.62
C SER A 129 20.11 6.81 7.03
N ILE A 130 20.24 5.87 6.08
CA ILE A 130 19.11 5.25 5.37
C ILE A 130 18.99 3.78 5.77
N VAL A 131 17.75 3.34 5.96
CA VAL A 131 17.40 1.92 6.09
C VAL A 131 16.78 1.46 4.78
N SER A 132 17.29 0.38 4.21
CA SER A 132 16.74 -0.25 3.01
C SER A 132 16.41 -1.70 3.32
N VAL A 133 15.28 -2.17 2.84
CA VAL A 133 14.88 -3.58 2.92
C VAL A 133 14.80 -4.15 1.50
N TYR A 134 15.28 -5.38 1.35
CA TYR A 134 15.27 -6.14 0.12
C TYR A 134 14.36 -7.35 0.32
N VAL A 135 13.32 -7.48 -0.51
CA VAL A 135 12.36 -8.60 -0.47
C VAL A 135 12.03 -9.00 -1.90
N GLY A 136 12.26 -10.27 -2.27
CA GLY A 136 11.87 -10.78 -3.58
C GLY A 136 12.42 -9.97 -4.77
N GLY A 137 13.65 -9.44 -4.64
CA GLY A 137 14.28 -8.59 -5.66
C GLY A 137 13.81 -7.13 -5.70
N ILE A 138 12.91 -6.73 -4.79
CA ILE A 138 12.47 -5.34 -4.65
C ILE A 138 13.25 -4.68 -3.53
N ARG A 139 13.83 -3.52 -3.81
CA ARG A 139 14.42 -2.62 -2.82
C ARG A 139 13.39 -1.58 -2.39
N HIS A 140 13.15 -1.47 -1.09
CA HIS A 140 12.30 -0.45 -0.50
C HIS A 140 13.07 0.31 0.59
N VAL A 141 12.97 1.64 0.59
CA VAL A 141 13.62 2.50 1.60
C VAL A 141 12.61 2.75 2.71
N ILE A 142 13.01 2.46 3.96
CA ILE A 142 12.16 2.74 5.11
C ILE A 142 12.43 4.18 5.56
N ASP A 143 11.46 5.06 5.32
CA ASP A 143 11.53 6.46 5.70
C ASP A 143 11.38 6.68 7.22
N GLY A 144 11.79 7.86 7.67
CA GLY A 144 11.52 8.32 9.03
C GLY A 144 10.07 8.79 9.19
N SER A 145 9.49 8.63 10.39
CA SER A 145 8.09 8.96 10.64
C SER A 145 7.73 10.40 10.26
N ALA A 146 8.63 11.36 10.47
CA ALA A 146 8.40 12.77 10.10
C ALA A 146 8.22 12.99 8.59
N THR A 147 8.98 12.26 7.76
CA THR A 147 8.88 12.34 6.29
C THR A 147 7.55 11.77 5.83
N ILE A 148 7.19 10.57 6.32
CA ILE A 148 5.94 9.90 5.95
C ILE A 148 4.74 10.73 6.42
N LEU A 149 4.74 11.23 7.67
CA LEU A 149 3.69 12.11 8.19
C LEU A 149 3.53 13.38 7.34
N SER A 150 4.63 13.98 6.86
CA SER A 150 4.54 15.18 6.03
C SER A 150 3.85 14.90 4.70
N ARG A 151 4.20 13.80 4.03
CA ARG A 151 3.52 13.34 2.79
C ARG A 151 2.05 13.01 3.06
N ALA A 152 1.77 12.22 4.08
CA ALA A 152 0.43 11.78 4.42
C ALA A 152 -0.52 12.95 4.72
N ASN A 153 -0.06 13.98 5.45
CA ASN A 153 -0.87 15.17 5.72
C ASN A 153 -1.21 15.94 4.44
N GLN A 154 -0.33 15.97 3.43
CA GLN A 154 -0.63 16.57 2.13
C GLN A 154 -1.68 15.75 1.36
N ALA A 155 -1.60 14.41 1.45
CA ALA A 155 -2.58 13.51 0.87
C ALA A 155 -3.95 13.67 1.55
N VAL A 156 -4.02 13.75 2.88
CA VAL A 156 -5.26 14.02 3.63
C VAL A 156 -5.90 15.34 3.21
N ALA A 157 -5.13 16.43 3.13
CA ALA A 157 -5.67 17.70 2.67
C ALA A 157 -6.24 17.62 1.24
N THR A 158 -5.68 16.75 0.39
CA THR A 158 -6.19 16.48 -0.95
C THR A 158 -7.46 15.65 -0.91
N LEU A 159 -7.49 14.62 -0.07
CA LEU A 159 -8.66 13.80 0.19
C LEU A 159 -9.86 14.63 0.67
N GLU A 160 -9.65 15.55 1.61
CA GLU A 160 -10.69 16.47 2.09
C GLU A 160 -11.32 17.28 0.95
N ARG A 161 -10.49 17.84 0.06
CA ARG A 161 -10.98 18.60 -1.10
C ARG A 161 -11.76 17.71 -2.08
N TYR A 162 -11.29 16.50 -2.33
CA TYR A 162 -11.98 15.55 -3.20
C TYR A 162 -13.29 15.08 -2.59
N LYS A 163 -13.33 14.82 -1.28
CA LYS A 163 -14.54 14.45 -0.54
C LYS A 163 -15.58 15.56 -0.57
N ALA A 164 -15.18 16.81 -0.31
CA ALA A 164 -16.07 17.97 -0.41
C ALA A 164 -16.68 18.10 -1.82
N ARG A 165 -15.87 17.89 -2.87
CA ARG A 165 -16.36 17.90 -4.25
C ARG A 165 -17.28 16.72 -4.55
N LEU A 166 -16.96 15.52 -4.04
CA LEU A 166 -17.80 14.33 -4.16
C LEU A 166 -19.19 14.56 -3.55
N ASP A 167 -19.25 15.15 -2.35
CA ASP A 167 -20.51 15.44 -1.67
C ASP A 167 -21.37 16.45 -2.46
N GLU A 168 -20.73 17.46 -3.06
CA GLU A 168 -21.40 18.42 -3.92
C GLU A 168 -22.01 17.75 -5.17
N VAL A 169 -21.21 17.00 -5.93
CA VAL A 169 -21.69 16.36 -7.18
C VAL A 169 -22.69 15.25 -6.89
N THR A 170 -22.57 14.56 -5.76
CA THR A 170 -23.54 13.55 -5.33
C THR A 170 -24.89 14.19 -4.99
N ARG A 171 -24.88 15.35 -4.34
CA ARG A 171 -26.09 16.12 -4.04
C ARG A 171 -26.75 16.61 -5.33
N GLN A 172 -25.95 17.16 -6.26
CA GLN A 172 -26.44 17.58 -7.59
C GLN A 172 -27.06 16.40 -8.34
N LEU A 173 -26.38 15.24 -8.39
CA LEU A 173 -26.92 14.05 -9.03
C LEU A 173 -28.25 13.62 -8.39
N SER A 174 -28.39 13.74 -7.07
CA SER A 174 -29.64 13.40 -6.39
C SER A 174 -30.81 14.33 -6.78
N VAL A 175 -30.54 15.61 -7.03
CA VAL A 175 -31.56 16.57 -7.49
C VAL A 175 -32.04 16.23 -8.89
N VAL A 176 -31.11 16.04 -9.83
CA VAL A 176 -31.43 15.74 -11.23
C VAL A 176 -32.05 14.34 -11.41
N GLU A 177 -31.77 13.41 -10.48
CA GLU A 177 -32.47 12.11 -10.39
C GLU A 177 -33.93 12.25 -9.98
N ILE A 178 -34.24 13.14 -9.04
CA ILE A 178 -35.62 13.38 -8.58
C ILE A 178 -36.43 14.11 -9.65
N GLU A 179 -35.79 15.02 -10.38
CA GLU A 179 -36.40 15.82 -11.44
C GLU A 179 -36.42 15.11 -12.82
N ASP A 180 -35.93 13.87 -12.89
CA ASP A 180 -35.93 12.98 -14.07
C ASP A 180 -35.25 13.56 -15.33
N PHE A 181 -34.11 14.23 -15.15
CA PHE A 181 -33.30 14.74 -16.27
C PHE A 181 -31.81 14.37 -16.18
N VAL A 182 -31.48 13.28 -15.48
CA VAL A 182 -30.10 12.80 -15.36
C VAL A 182 -29.47 12.57 -16.72
N THR A 183 -28.22 12.98 -16.89
CA THR A 183 -27.39 12.58 -18.02
C THR A 183 -26.30 11.59 -17.61
N LEU A 184 -25.74 10.86 -18.58
CA LEU A 184 -24.61 9.97 -18.32
C LEU A 184 -23.42 10.74 -17.71
N ARG A 185 -23.22 11.99 -18.11
CA ARG A 185 -22.21 12.89 -17.55
C ARG A 185 -22.36 13.08 -16.04
N ASP A 186 -23.59 13.26 -15.56
CA ASP A 186 -23.84 13.48 -14.13
C ASP A 186 -23.44 12.25 -13.31
N ALA A 187 -23.82 11.06 -13.79
CA ALA A 187 -23.45 9.78 -13.17
C ALA A 187 -21.93 9.57 -13.18
N LEU A 188 -21.28 9.75 -14.34
CA LEU A 188 -19.84 9.54 -14.48
C LEU A 188 -19.01 10.56 -13.70
N THR A 189 -19.53 11.78 -13.48
CA THR A 189 -18.87 12.77 -12.63
C THR A 189 -18.81 12.30 -11.17
N VAL A 190 -19.87 11.66 -10.68
CA VAL A 190 -19.86 11.06 -9.33
C VAL A 190 -18.92 9.86 -9.26
N VAL A 191 -18.95 8.97 -10.26
CA VAL A 191 -18.00 7.83 -10.35
C VAL A 191 -16.55 8.33 -10.34
N GLN A 192 -16.23 9.34 -11.16
CA GLN A 192 -14.89 9.93 -11.21
C GLN A 192 -14.44 10.39 -9.81
N ARG A 193 -15.29 11.13 -9.09
CA ARG A 193 -14.93 11.66 -7.77
C ARG A 193 -14.79 10.56 -6.72
N LEU A 194 -15.62 9.51 -6.78
CA LEU A 194 -15.48 8.33 -5.92
C LEU A 194 -14.13 7.64 -6.13
N GLU A 195 -13.72 7.42 -7.38
CA GLU A 195 -12.43 6.81 -7.70
C GLU A 195 -11.26 7.68 -7.25
N MET A 196 -11.34 9.00 -7.43
CA MET A 196 -10.31 9.93 -6.96
C MET A 196 -10.15 9.90 -5.43
N VAL A 197 -11.27 9.91 -4.69
CA VAL A 197 -11.26 9.77 -3.22
C VAL A 197 -10.63 8.43 -2.83
N ARG A 198 -11.09 7.34 -3.42
CA ARG A 198 -10.60 5.98 -3.11
C ARG A 198 -9.09 5.82 -3.33
N ARG A 199 -8.54 6.34 -4.43
CA ARG A 199 -7.11 6.21 -4.74
C ARG A 199 -6.22 6.92 -3.73
N VAL A 200 -6.59 8.15 -3.36
CA VAL A 200 -5.88 8.90 -2.32
C VAL A 200 -6.02 8.21 -0.96
N SER A 201 -7.18 7.63 -0.66
CA SER A 201 -7.35 6.83 0.56
C SER A 201 -6.39 5.64 0.63
N ILE A 202 -6.25 4.87 -0.46
CA ILE A 202 -5.31 3.73 -0.52
C ILE A 202 -3.86 4.18 -0.32
N GLU A 203 -3.47 5.33 -0.86
CA GLU A 203 -2.14 5.91 -0.64
C GLU A 203 -1.92 6.23 0.85
N ILE A 204 -2.91 6.86 1.49
CA ILE A 204 -2.85 7.17 2.93
C ILE A 204 -2.85 5.90 3.78
N GLU A 205 -3.59 4.85 3.42
CA GLU A 205 -3.54 3.55 4.11
C GLU A 205 -2.15 2.94 4.10
N GLN A 206 -1.43 3.08 2.98
CA GLN A 206 -0.04 2.63 2.91
C GLN A 206 0.86 3.45 3.83
N ASP A 207 0.70 4.78 3.87
CA ASP A 207 1.43 5.64 4.81
C ASP A 207 1.13 5.27 6.28
N VAL A 208 -0.12 4.98 6.61
CA VAL A 208 -0.54 4.52 7.95
C VAL A 208 0.16 3.19 8.31
N LEU A 209 0.23 2.25 7.37
CA LEU A 209 0.91 0.97 7.58
C LEU A 209 2.41 1.16 7.82
N GLU A 210 3.06 2.02 7.03
CA GLU A 210 4.48 2.37 7.21
C GLU A 210 4.76 3.10 8.54
N LEU A 211 3.80 3.89 9.03
CA LEU A 211 3.89 4.64 10.29
C LEU A 211 3.58 3.79 11.53
N GLY A 212 2.94 2.64 11.41
CA GLY A 212 2.62 1.78 12.56
C GLY A 212 1.93 2.57 13.69
N THR A 213 2.50 2.56 14.90
CA THR A 213 1.94 3.28 16.04
C THR A 213 1.90 4.80 15.87
N ASP A 214 2.85 5.36 15.12
CA ASP A 214 2.93 6.82 14.88
C ASP A 214 1.78 7.30 13.98
N GLY A 215 1.18 6.39 13.19
CA GLY A 215 0.11 6.66 12.24
C GLY A 215 -1.29 6.67 12.85
N ARG A 216 -1.44 6.44 14.16
CA ARG A 216 -2.76 6.25 14.80
C ARG A 216 -3.73 7.41 14.56
N GLN A 217 -3.26 8.66 14.64
CA GLN A 217 -4.11 9.83 14.41
C GLN A 217 -4.54 9.94 12.94
N LEU A 218 -3.62 9.65 12.03
CA LEU A 218 -3.86 9.65 10.59
C LEU A 218 -4.90 8.59 10.20
N ALA A 219 -4.81 7.40 10.80
CA ALA A 219 -5.77 6.31 10.58
C ALA A 219 -7.20 6.71 10.97
N LEU A 220 -7.37 7.37 12.13
CA LEU A 220 -8.68 7.85 12.60
C LEU A 220 -9.25 8.93 11.67
N GLN A 221 -8.41 9.86 11.20
CA GLN A 221 -8.84 10.89 10.25
C GLN A 221 -9.27 10.27 8.91
N LEU A 222 -8.53 9.27 8.42
CA LEU A 222 -8.86 8.59 7.19
C LEU A 222 -10.21 7.86 7.30
N GLU A 223 -10.43 7.12 8.40
CA GLU A 223 -11.69 6.42 8.67
C GLU A 223 -12.90 7.37 8.64
N GLU A 224 -12.76 8.55 9.27
CA GLU A 224 -13.79 9.59 9.28
C GLU A 224 -14.09 10.14 7.88
N LEU A 225 -13.06 10.34 7.04
CA LEU A 225 -13.21 10.91 5.70
C LEU A 225 -13.76 9.92 4.67
N VAL A 226 -13.41 8.63 4.79
CA VAL A 226 -13.81 7.59 3.82
C VAL A 226 -15.23 7.12 4.06
N GLY A 227 -15.62 6.84 5.31
CA GLY A 227 -16.98 6.37 5.64
C GLY A 227 -17.51 5.30 4.67
N ASP A 228 -18.75 5.46 4.19
CA ASP A 228 -19.46 4.49 3.33
C ASP A 228 -19.17 4.62 1.82
N ASN A 229 -18.03 5.19 1.42
CA ASN A 229 -17.74 5.46 0.00
C ASN A 229 -17.70 4.19 -0.86
N ASP A 230 -17.26 3.05 -0.32
CA ASP A 230 -17.26 1.77 -1.05
C ASP A 230 -18.67 1.28 -1.37
N ILE A 231 -19.62 1.49 -0.45
CA ILE A 231 -21.03 1.17 -0.68
C ILE A 231 -21.59 2.13 -1.73
N ALA A 232 -21.31 3.43 -1.60
CA ALA A 232 -21.73 4.43 -2.59
C ALA A 232 -21.21 4.12 -4.00
N ARG A 233 -19.95 3.65 -4.11
CA ARG A 233 -19.33 3.17 -5.35
C ARG A 233 -20.09 2.01 -5.98
N GLN A 234 -20.46 1.00 -5.20
CA GLN A 234 -21.24 -0.12 -5.72
C GLN A 234 -22.64 0.30 -6.16
N LEU A 235 -23.29 1.19 -5.42
CA LEU A 235 -24.66 1.64 -5.73
C LEU A 235 -24.71 2.48 -7.00
N ILE A 236 -23.77 3.42 -7.20
CA ILE A 236 -23.74 4.23 -8.42
C ILE A 236 -23.46 3.37 -9.65
N VAL A 237 -22.56 2.38 -9.55
CA VAL A 237 -22.32 1.45 -10.66
C VAL A 237 -23.57 0.61 -10.92
N ARG A 238 -24.26 0.12 -9.88
CA ARG A 238 -25.53 -0.61 -10.06
C ARG A 238 -26.59 0.22 -10.77
N ASP A 239 -26.74 1.49 -10.42
CA ASP A 239 -27.76 2.35 -11.00
C ASP A 239 -27.49 2.69 -12.47
N TYR A 240 -26.21 2.80 -12.86
CA TYR A 240 -25.84 3.35 -14.17
C TYR A 240 -25.04 2.39 -15.06
N LEU A 241 -24.82 1.12 -14.71
CA LEU A 241 -24.15 0.17 -15.60
C LEU A 241 -25.01 -0.10 -16.85
N ALA A 242 -24.40 -0.18 -18.03
CA ALA A 242 -25.10 -0.53 -19.26
C ALA A 242 -25.52 -2.02 -19.28
N GLY A 243 -26.68 -2.30 -19.88
CA GLY A 243 -27.19 -3.66 -20.10
C GLY A 243 -28.41 -4.03 -19.24
N PRO A 244 -29.04 -5.18 -19.51
CA PRO A 244 -30.31 -5.58 -18.90
C PRO A 244 -30.19 -5.86 -17.40
N GLU A 245 -31.30 -5.72 -16.68
CA GLU A 245 -31.43 -6.00 -15.25
C GLU A 245 -31.96 -7.43 -15.02
N PRO A 246 -31.56 -8.14 -13.93
CA PRO A 246 -30.62 -7.78 -12.86
C PRO A 246 -29.15 -8.01 -13.21
N ILE A 247 -28.27 -7.12 -12.69
CA ILE A 247 -26.82 -7.27 -12.80
C ILE A 247 -26.38 -8.39 -11.85
N GLY A 248 -25.77 -9.45 -12.37
CA GLY A 248 -25.16 -10.49 -11.54
C GLY A 248 -23.95 -9.97 -10.77
N THR A 249 -23.67 -10.55 -9.60
CA THR A 249 -22.52 -10.18 -8.74
C THR A 249 -21.19 -10.21 -9.50
N ALA A 250 -20.95 -11.25 -10.30
CA ALA A 250 -19.73 -11.38 -11.10
C ALA A 250 -19.55 -10.24 -12.12
N ALA A 251 -20.64 -9.73 -12.71
CA ALA A 251 -20.57 -8.60 -13.65
C ALA A 251 -20.23 -7.29 -12.93
N MET A 252 -20.76 -7.10 -11.72
CA MET A 252 -20.40 -5.96 -10.86
C MET A 252 -18.93 -5.98 -10.49
N ASP A 253 -18.42 -7.13 -10.03
CA ASP A 253 -17.02 -7.28 -9.63
C ASP A 253 -16.07 -7.01 -10.80
N ASN A 254 -16.40 -7.47 -12.01
CA ASN A 254 -15.62 -7.19 -13.22
C ASN A 254 -15.54 -5.69 -13.53
N VAL A 255 -16.62 -4.94 -13.35
CA VAL A 255 -16.64 -3.48 -13.58
C VAL A 255 -15.81 -2.76 -12.52
N LEU A 256 -15.93 -3.14 -11.25
CA LEU A 256 -15.12 -2.55 -10.18
C LEU A 256 -13.63 -2.82 -10.38
N VAL A 257 -13.26 -4.03 -10.80
CA VAL A 257 -11.88 -4.37 -11.19
C VAL A 257 -11.43 -3.58 -12.41
N ALA A 258 -12.31 -3.31 -13.38
CA ALA A 258 -11.98 -2.47 -14.51
C ALA A 258 -11.74 -1.01 -14.10
N LEU A 259 -12.55 -0.47 -13.19
CA LEU A 259 -12.35 0.87 -12.60
C LEU A 259 -11.03 0.96 -11.83
N ASP A 260 -10.66 -0.09 -11.09
CA ASP A 260 -9.38 -0.17 -10.37
C ASP A 260 -8.16 -0.11 -11.31
N ARG A 261 -8.32 -0.47 -12.59
CA ARG A 261 -7.25 -0.47 -13.60
C ARG A 261 -7.14 0.82 -14.41
N VAL A 262 -8.12 1.72 -14.32
CA VAL A 262 -8.08 3.01 -15.01
C VAL A 262 -6.89 3.81 -14.47
N THR A 263 -6.08 4.46 -15.32
CA THR A 263 -4.95 5.27 -14.81
C THR A 263 -5.44 6.61 -14.25
N ASP A 264 -4.61 7.34 -13.49
CA ASP A 264 -5.02 8.67 -12.99
C ASP A 264 -5.26 9.68 -14.13
N ALA A 265 -4.50 9.54 -15.22
CA ALA A 265 -4.68 10.35 -16.41
C ALA A 265 -6.00 10.02 -17.11
N ASP A 266 -6.29 8.74 -17.31
CA ASP A 266 -7.53 8.28 -17.95
C ASP A 266 -8.77 8.60 -17.13
N LEU A 267 -8.64 8.63 -15.79
CA LEU A 267 -9.73 8.97 -14.89
C LEU A 267 -10.26 10.40 -15.11
N LEU A 268 -9.42 11.32 -15.62
CA LEU A 268 -9.82 12.69 -15.94
C LEU A 268 -10.74 12.77 -17.16
N ASP A 269 -10.74 11.75 -18.02
CA ASP A 269 -11.57 11.67 -19.23
C ASP A 269 -12.83 10.82 -18.98
N LEU A 270 -13.98 11.49 -18.90
CA LEU A 270 -15.27 10.83 -18.71
C LEU A 270 -15.62 9.85 -19.84
N THR A 271 -15.10 10.03 -21.07
CA THR A 271 -15.37 9.09 -22.17
C THR A 271 -14.67 7.75 -21.97
N THR A 272 -13.59 7.72 -21.21
CA THR A 272 -12.91 6.48 -20.82
C THR A 272 -13.71 5.76 -19.73
N LEU A 273 -14.25 6.49 -18.74
CA LEU A 273 -15.16 5.91 -17.75
C LEU A 273 -16.47 5.40 -18.37
N ALA A 274 -17.02 6.10 -19.37
CA ALA A 274 -18.20 5.67 -20.12
C ALA A 274 -18.02 4.25 -20.69
N ARG A 275 -16.84 3.98 -21.30
CA ARG A 275 -16.50 2.65 -21.83
C ARG A 275 -16.44 1.58 -20.76
N VAL A 276 -15.91 1.91 -19.58
CA VAL A 276 -15.85 0.97 -18.45
C VAL A 276 -17.25 0.58 -17.97
N LEU A 277 -18.20 1.53 -17.99
CA LEU A 277 -19.60 1.27 -17.65
C LEU A 277 -20.43 0.68 -18.82
N GLY A 278 -19.80 0.40 -19.96
CA GLY A 278 -20.44 -0.25 -21.12
C GLY A 278 -21.17 0.71 -22.07
N TYR A 279 -20.89 2.01 -21.99
CA TYR A 279 -21.40 3.02 -22.94
C TYR A 279 -20.38 3.36 -24.03
N PRO A 280 -20.82 3.97 -25.16
CA PRO A 280 -19.90 4.51 -26.15
C PRO A 280 -18.96 5.55 -25.53
N GLY A 281 -17.68 5.47 -25.86
CA GLY A 281 -16.65 6.41 -25.41
C GLY A 281 -16.60 7.70 -26.23
N THR A 282 -17.76 8.33 -26.47
CA THR A 282 -17.87 9.56 -27.26
C THR A 282 -18.43 10.70 -26.40
N ILE A 283 -18.17 11.94 -26.81
CA ILE A 283 -18.65 13.13 -26.08
C ILE A 283 -20.18 13.18 -26.14
N GLU A 284 -20.76 12.81 -27.29
CA GLU A 284 -22.21 12.80 -27.50
C GLU A 284 -22.92 11.79 -26.57
N ALA A 285 -22.25 10.68 -26.24
CA ALA A 285 -22.81 9.70 -25.30
C ALA A 285 -22.97 10.27 -23.89
N LEU A 286 -22.12 11.22 -23.48
CA LEU A 286 -22.19 11.84 -22.15
C LEU A 286 -23.49 12.62 -21.93
N ASP A 287 -24.07 13.17 -22.99
CA ASP A 287 -25.29 13.98 -22.93
C ASP A 287 -26.56 13.11 -23.11
N THR A 288 -26.41 11.78 -23.16
CA THR A 288 -27.53 10.85 -23.23
C THR A 288 -28.34 10.89 -21.94
N PRO A 289 -29.68 11.04 -22.01
CA PRO A 289 -30.54 10.98 -20.84
C PRO A 289 -30.53 9.58 -20.24
N MET A 290 -30.47 9.51 -18.92
CA MET A 290 -30.36 8.28 -18.14
C MET A 290 -31.51 8.20 -17.14
N THR A 291 -31.91 6.98 -16.80
CA THR A 291 -32.83 6.71 -15.69
C THR A 291 -32.12 5.80 -14.70
N PRO A 292 -31.94 6.21 -13.43
CA PRO A 292 -31.33 5.35 -12.43
C PRO A 292 -32.21 4.14 -12.13
N ARG A 293 -31.60 3.00 -11.79
CA ARG A 293 -32.34 1.81 -11.33
C ARG A 293 -32.92 1.96 -9.92
N GLY A 294 -32.46 2.97 -9.16
CA GLY A 294 -33.02 3.37 -7.86
C GLY A 294 -32.34 2.73 -6.64
N TYR A 295 -31.28 1.94 -6.80
CA TYR A 295 -30.57 1.30 -5.69
C TYR A 295 -30.03 2.33 -4.68
N ARG A 296 -29.48 3.45 -5.16
CA ARG A 296 -28.96 4.51 -4.31
C ARG A 296 -30.05 5.24 -3.52
N VAL A 297 -31.19 5.53 -4.17
CA VAL A 297 -32.33 6.20 -3.51
C VAL A 297 -32.94 5.29 -2.46
N LEU A 298 -33.17 4.02 -2.78
CA LEU A 298 -33.74 3.03 -1.85
C LEU A 298 -32.87 2.79 -0.62
N MET A 299 -31.55 2.85 -0.74
CA MET A 299 -30.62 2.72 0.39
C MET A 299 -30.69 3.93 1.33
N ARG A 300 -30.99 5.12 0.82
CA ARG A 300 -31.08 6.36 1.61
C ARG A 300 -32.42 6.55 2.33
N VAL A 301 -33.49 5.88 1.89
CA VAL A 301 -34.77 5.94 2.59
C VAL A 301 -34.58 5.23 3.95
N PRO A 302 -34.75 5.93 5.09
CA PRO A 302 -34.72 5.28 6.39
C PRO A 302 -35.77 4.16 6.36
N ARG A 303 -35.33 2.91 6.50
CA ARG A 303 -36.26 1.81 6.64
C ARG A 303 -37.09 2.11 7.89
N LEU A 304 -38.38 2.39 7.71
CA LEU A 304 -39.33 2.45 8.82
C LEU A 304 -39.25 1.09 9.53
N GLN A 305 -38.73 1.10 10.76
CA GLN A 305 -38.89 0.01 11.71
C GLN A 305 -40.27 0.13 12.36
#